data_AF-A0AAJ1SMU6-F1
#
_entry.id   AF-A0AAJ1SMU6-F1
#
_cell.length_a   1.000
_cell.length_b   1.000
_cell.length_c   1.000
_cell.angle_alpha   90.00
_cell.angle_beta   90.00
_cell.angle_gamma   90.00
#
_symmetry.space_group_name_H-M   'P 1'
#
loop_
_entity.id
_entity.type
_entity.pdbx_description
1 polymer ?
#
loop_
_entity_poly.entity_id
_entity_poly.type
_entity_poly.pdbx_seq_one_letter_code
_entity_poly.pdbx_strand_id
1 'polypeptide(L)'
;MELSELKNFLRVDHDLDDDLLAMLQKTAEEFILGSIEVEMTADKRFDYAVTLLVSNWYENRVGTSTQALNEIPFGVTALIHQLRGLEHGTNQDE
;
A
#
# COMPACT_ATOMS: atom_id res chain seq x y z
N MET A 1 8.42 3.48 2.12
CA MET A 1 8.53 3.42 3.60
C MET A 1 9.51 2.33 4.04
N GLU A 2 9.99 2.36 5.29
CA GLU A 2 10.82 1.29 5.86
C GLU A 2 9.98 0.14 6.42
N LEU A 3 10.48 -1.10 6.37
CA LEU A 3 9.79 -2.28 6.88
C LEU A 3 9.44 -2.16 8.38
N SER A 4 10.28 -1.48 9.16
CA SER A 4 10.06 -1.23 10.58
C SER A 4 8.84 -0.33 10.85
N GLU A 5 8.57 0.64 9.97
CA GLU A 5 7.39 1.52 10.06
C GLU A 5 6.11 0.71 9.80
N LEU A 6 6.15 -0.18 8.80
CA LEU A 6 5.06 -1.09 8.48
C LEU A 6 4.79 -2.08 9.63
N LYS A 7 5.84 -2.70 10.18
CA LYS A 7 5.71 -3.61 11.34
C LYS A 7 5.10 -2.91 12.55
N ASN A 8 5.52 -1.68 12.82
CA ASN A 8 4.95 -0.88 13.90
C ASN A 8 3.45 -0.61 13.68
N PHE A 9 3.03 -0.28 12.45
CA PHE A 9 1.62 -0.11 12.11
C PHE A 9 0.80 -1.38 12.34
N LEU A 10 1.33 -2.53 11.92
CA LEU A 10 0.71 -3.86 12.07
C LEU A 10 0.82 -4.42 13.49
N ARG A 11 1.54 -3.74 14.39
CA ARG A 11 1.86 -4.20 15.76
C ARG A 11 2.57 -5.56 15.77
N VAL A 12 3.45 -5.79 14.79
CA VAL A 12 4.31 -6.96 14.71
C VAL A 12 5.66 -6.62 15.36
N ASP A 13 5.97 -7.27 16.49
CA ASP A 13 7.17 -7.01 17.30
C ASP A 13 8.25 -8.09 17.15
N HIS A 14 8.07 -9.00 16.20
CA HIS A 14 8.99 -10.11 15.91
C HIS A 14 9.39 -10.14 14.43
N ASP A 15 10.37 -10.98 14.08
CA ASP A 15 10.95 -11.02 12.74
C ASP A 15 10.52 -12.25 11.91
N LEU A 16 9.67 -13.13 12.46
CA LEU A 16 9.22 -14.36 11.80
C LEU A 16 8.58 -14.14 10.43
N ASP A 17 7.90 -13.00 10.26
CA ASP A 17 7.14 -12.67 9.06
C ASP A 17 7.84 -11.60 8.19
N ASP A 18 9.11 -11.26 8.45
CA ASP A 18 9.81 -10.16 7.76
C ASP A 18 9.90 -10.38 6.25
N ASP A 19 10.26 -11.59 5.82
CA ASP A 19 10.33 -11.92 4.39
C ASP A 19 8.96 -11.81 3.72
N LEU A 20 7.90 -12.21 4.42
CA LEU A 20 6.54 -12.11 3.92
C LEU A 20 6.09 -10.65 3.84
N LEU A 21 6.33 -9.87 4.89
CA LEU A 21 5.96 -8.45 4.94
C LEU A 21 6.72 -7.64 3.89
N ALA A 22 8.00 -7.93 3.67
CA ALA A 22 8.79 -7.32 2.60
C ALA A 22 8.23 -7.65 1.21
N MET A 23 7.84 -8.91 0.98
CA MET A 23 7.21 -9.32 -0.28
C MET A 23 5.86 -8.61 -0.49
N LEU A 24 5.01 -8.55 0.54
CA LEU A 24 3.72 -7.87 0.48
C LEU A 24 3.88 -6.36 0.26
N GLN A 25 4.83 -5.74 0.96
CA GLN A 25 5.17 -4.32 0.80
C GLN A 25 5.54 -4.01 -0.64
N LYS A 26 6.52 -4.75 -1.19
CA LYS A 26 6.97 -4.54 -2.58
C LYS A 26 5.83 -4.75 -3.59
N THR A 27 5.03 -5.79 -3.37
CA THR A 27 3.87 -6.07 -4.24
C THR A 27 2.83 -4.95 -4.17
N ALA A 28 2.57 -4.39 -2.99
CA ALA A 28 1.64 -3.28 -2.80
C ALA A 28 2.16 -1.99 -3.43
N GLU A 29 3.46 -1.71 -3.32
CA GLU A 29 4.12 -0.58 -3.98
C GLU A 29 3.98 -0.67 -5.50
N GLU A 30 4.34 -1.80 -6.10
CA GLU A 30 4.20 -2.05 -7.54
C GLU A 30 2.74 -1.95 -8.00
N PHE A 31 1.79 -2.49 -7.21
CA PHE A 31 0.36 -2.43 -7.50
C PHE A 31 -0.16 -0.98 -7.54
N ILE A 32 0.18 -0.17 -6.52
CA ILE A 32 -0.30 1.21 -6.42
C ILE A 32 0.37 2.08 -7.49
N LEU A 33 1.69 1.95 -7.70
CA LEU A 33 2.42 2.66 -8.75
C LEU A 33 1.85 2.37 -10.14
N GLY A 34 1.64 1.09 -10.46
CA GLY A 34 0.99 0.67 -11.71
C GLY A 34 -0.45 1.17 -11.82
N SER A 35 -1.19 1.25 -10.71
CA SER A 35 -2.56 1.77 -10.69
C SER A 35 -2.64 3.28 -10.94
N ILE A 36 -1.61 4.04 -10.57
CA ILE A 36 -1.54 5.49 -10.78
C ILE A 36 -0.72 5.88 -12.02
N GLU A 37 -0.17 4.89 -12.73
CA GLU A 37 0.63 5.04 -13.95
C GLU A 37 1.91 5.88 -13.76
N VAL A 38 2.57 5.75 -12.61
CA VAL A 38 3.80 6.48 -12.25
C VAL A 38 4.88 5.50 -11.78
N GLU A 39 6.16 5.76 -12.11
CA GLU A 39 7.28 4.89 -11.71
C GLU A 39 7.72 5.08 -10.24
N MET A 40 7.61 6.29 -9.71
CA MET A 40 7.94 6.61 -8.31
C MET A 40 7.19 7.85 -7.83
N THR A 41 6.91 7.93 -6.53
CA THR A 41 6.35 9.14 -5.92
C THR A 41 6.86 9.32 -4.49
N ALA A 42 7.03 10.57 -4.08
CA ALA A 42 7.37 10.94 -2.71
C ALA A 42 6.14 11.34 -1.87
N ASP A 43 4.93 11.24 -2.45
CA ASP A 43 3.69 11.62 -1.79
C ASP A 43 3.40 10.69 -0.60
N LYS A 44 3.20 11.25 0.60
CA LYS A 44 2.95 10.47 1.82
C LYS A 44 1.66 9.65 1.80
N ARG A 45 0.70 10.00 0.94
CA ARG A 45 -0.52 9.21 0.70
C ARG A 45 -0.19 7.87 0.05
N PHE A 46 0.91 7.77 -0.71
CA PHE A 46 1.39 6.52 -1.28
C PHE A 46 1.81 5.55 -0.19
N ASP A 47 2.72 5.96 0.71
CA ASP A 47 3.17 5.12 1.84
C ASP A 47 1.97 4.65 2.69
N TYR A 48 0.98 5.52 2.91
CA TYR A 48 -0.23 5.17 3.65
C TYR A 48 -1.12 4.18 2.90
N ALA A 49 -1.31 4.34 1.58
CA ALA A 49 -2.05 3.39 0.76
C ALA A 49 -1.38 2.00 0.76
N VAL A 50 -0.05 1.94 0.64
CA VAL A 50 0.75 0.72 0.74
C VAL A 50 0.49 0.05 2.09
N THR A 51 0.58 0.81 3.18
CA THR A 51 0.34 0.31 4.54
C THR A 51 -1.04 -0.34 4.70
N LEU A 52 -2.10 0.33 4.24
CA LEU A 52 -3.47 -0.19 4.31
C LEU A 52 -3.65 -1.46 3.47
N LEU A 53 -3.05 -1.51 2.28
CA LEU A 53 -3.15 -2.66 1.39
C LEU A 53 -2.41 -3.88 1.98
N VAL A 54 -1.20 -3.68 2.50
CA VAL A 54 -0.44 -4.74 3.16
C VAL A 54 -1.16 -5.23 4.41
N SER A 55 -1.71 -4.34 5.24
CA SER A 55 -2.52 -4.73 6.41
C SER A 55 -3.65 -5.65 6.01
N ASN A 56 -4.38 -5.31 4.95
CA ASN A 56 -5.47 -6.13 4.45
C ASN A 56 -5.00 -7.51 3.96
N TRP A 57 -3.93 -7.58 3.17
CA TRP A 57 -3.40 -8.86 2.69
C TRP A 57 -2.80 -9.72 3.80
N TYR A 58 -2.11 -9.10 4.74
CA TYR A 58 -1.48 -9.76 5.88
C TYR A 58 -2.50 -10.31 6.87
N GLU A 59 -3.62 -9.63 7.09
CA GLU A 59 -4.72 -10.11 7.94
C GLU A 59 -5.58 -11.17 7.23
N ASN A 60 -5.76 -11.05 5.91
CA ASN A 60 -6.65 -11.91 5.13
C ASN A 60 -5.88 -12.89 4.22
N ARG A 61 -4.97 -13.69 4.79
CA ARG A 61 -4.13 -14.64 4.03
C ARG A 61 -4.87 -15.87 3.50
N VAL A 62 -6.17 -15.99 3.77
CA VAL A 62 -6.98 -17.13 3.32
C VAL A 62 -7.69 -16.74 2.03
N GLY A 63 -7.35 -17.40 0.92
CA GLY A 63 -7.94 -17.16 -0.40
C GLY A 63 -9.44 -17.49 -0.53
N THR A 64 -10.07 -17.90 0.57
CA THR A 64 -11.51 -18.16 0.66
C THR A 64 -12.05 -17.57 1.95
N SER A 65 -13.04 -16.69 1.85
CA SER A 65 -13.82 -16.21 2.99
C SER A 65 -15.30 -16.48 2.73
N THR A 66 -16.07 -16.67 3.79
CA THR A 66 -17.54 -16.72 3.71
C THR A 66 -18.16 -15.33 3.54
N GLN A 67 -17.36 -14.27 3.69
CA GLN A 67 -17.71 -12.88 3.43
C GLN A 67 -17.12 -12.45 2.08
N ALA A 68 -17.76 -11.51 1.40
CA ALA A 68 -17.20 -10.92 0.18
C ALA A 68 -15.86 -10.25 0.53
N LEU A 69 -14.75 -10.89 0.15
CA LEU A 69 -13.43 -10.28 0.23
C LEU A 69 -13.39 -9.17 -0.81
N ASN A 70 -13.36 -7.92 -0.36
CA ASN A 70 -12.90 -6.86 -1.22
C ASN A 70 -11.38 -7.01 -1.30
N GLU A 71 -10.88 -7.47 -2.45
CA GLU A 71 -9.43 -7.65 -2.70
C GLU A 71 -8.63 -6.37 -2.43
N ILE A 72 -9.30 -5.21 -2.52
CA ILE A 72 -8.74 -3.89 -2.24
C ILE A 72 -9.65 -3.14 -1.24
N PRO A 73 -9.13 -2.66 -0.11
CA PRO A 73 -9.89 -1.83 0.82
C PRO A 73 -10.38 -0.52 0.17
N PHE A 74 -11.59 -0.08 0.49
CA PHE A 74 -12.17 1.17 -0.07
C PHE A 74 -11.28 2.40 0.15
N GLY A 75 -10.58 2.46 1.30
CA GLY A 75 -9.62 3.52 1.59
C GLY A 75 -8.44 3.57 0.61
N VAL A 76 -7.96 2.40 0.15
CA VAL A 76 -6.87 2.31 -0.84
C VAL A 76 -7.34 2.80 -2.21
N THR A 77 -8.54 2.40 -2.64
CA THR A 77 -9.12 2.88 -3.91
C THR A 77 -9.27 4.40 -3.94
N ALA A 78 -9.76 5.01 -2.85
CA ALA A 78 -9.87 6.46 -2.74
C ALA A 78 -8.49 7.16 -2.83
N LEU A 79 -7.46 6.61 -2.20
CA LEU A 79 -6.09 7.13 -2.28
C LEU A 79 -5.51 7.00 -3.68
N ILE A 80 -5.70 5.87 -4.37
CA ILE A 80 -5.30 5.69 -5.78
C ILE A 80 -5.93 6.78 -6.66
N HIS A 81 -7.21 7.08 -6.49
CA HIS A 81 -7.87 8.14 -7.25
C HIS A 81 -7.27 9.53 -6.97
N GLN A 82 -6.93 9.84 -5.73
CA GLN A 82 -6.26 11.10 -5.37
C GLN A 82 -4.83 11.19 -5.90
N LEU A 83 -4.13 10.05 -6.02
CA LEU A 83 -2.74 9.96 -6.49
C LEU A 83 -2.62 9.99 -8.02
N ARG A 84 -3.61 9.48 -8.77
CA ARG A 84 -3.66 9.57 -10.26
C ARG A 84 -3.57 11.00 -10.80
N GLY A 85 -3.85 12.01 -9.98
CA GLY A 85 -3.76 13.42 -10.36
C GLY A 85 -2.36 14.03 -10.25
N LEU A 86 -1.35 13.29 -9.75
CA LEU A 86 -0.04 13.85 -9.42
C LEU A 86 0.71 14.43 -10.63
N GLU A 87 0.56 13.86 -11.85
CA GLU A 87 1.24 14.40 -13.05
C GLU A 87 0.56 15.64 -13.67
N HIS A 88 -0.61 16.05 -13.19
CA HIS A 88 -1.30 17.25 -13.70
C HIS A 88 -1.09 18.49 -12.83
N GLY A 89 -0.41 18.33 -11.69
CA GLY A 89 -0.03 19.40 -10.79
C GLY A 89 1.46 19.65 -10.88
N THR A 90 1.96 20.08 -12.05
CA THR A 90 3.23 20.81 -12.07
C THR A 90 3.07 22.06 -11.21
N ASN A 91 3.35 21.94 -9.92
CA ASN A 91 4.08 23.01 -9.25
C ASN A 91 5.47 22.96 -9.88
N GLN A 92 5.58 23.62 -11.04
CA GLN A 92 6.84 24.25 -11.40
C GLN A 92 7.16 25.16 -10.23
N ASP A 93 8.34 24.94 -9.64
CA ASP A 93 8.88 25.80 -8.60
C ASP A 93 8.73 27.28 -9.02
N GLU A 94 7.91 28.03 -8.27
CA GLU A 94 8.08 29.48 -8.08
C GLU A 94 8.92 29.73 -6.83
#